data_AF-A0AAU9UP55-F1
#
_entry.id   AF-A0AAU9UP55-F1
#
_cell.length_a   1.000
_cell.length_b   1.000
_cell.length_c   1.000
_cell.angle_alpha   90.00
_cell.angle_beta   90.00
_cell.angle_gamma   90.00
#
_symmetry.space_group_name_H-M   'P 1'
#
loop_
_entity.id
_entity.type
_entity.pdbx_description
1 polymer ?
#
loop_
_entity_poly.entity_id
_entity_poly.type
_entity_poly.pdbx_seq_one_letter_code
_entity_poly.pdbx_strand_id
1 'polypeptide(L)'
;MRDYSLENKYLTYPTEEAMECFSKQRDMVTYIIRNHVNVGQIKNYMKTILCTVCDYNFIKCLEHKNLIIAEMQDLLCRFFLYNWCKDTNKIIKGIRTHYEVNDRVQEIAHQYYKKRNKK
;
A
#
# COMPACT_ATOMS: atom_id res chain seq x y z
N MET A 1 -31.93 -2.34 -24.83
CA MET A 1 -30.62 -1.80 -25.24
C MET A 1 -30.55 -0.38 -24.72
N ARG A 2 -29.69 -0.09 -23.74
CA ARG A 2 -29.48 1.28 -23.26
C ARG A 2 -28.28 1.85 -24.01
N ASP A 3 -28.51 2.90 -24.76
CA ASP A 3 -27.48 3.72 -25.40
C ASP A 3 -26.56 4.31 -24.33
N TYR A 4 -25.31 3.87 -24.32
CA TYR A 4 -24.24 4.47 -23.53
C TYR A 4 -23.70 5.67 -24.29
N SER A 5 -24.01 6.88 -23.80
CA SER A 5 -23.41 8.10 -24.31
C SER A 5 -21.89 8.12 -24.07
N LEU A 6 -21.16 8.45 -25.13
CA LEU A 6 -19.70 8.45 -25.30
C LEU A 6 -18.93 9.49 -24.44
N GLU A 7 -19.57 10.17 -23.49
CA GLU A 7 -18.96 11.30 -22.75
C GLU A 7 -18.58 11.01 -21.29
N ASN A 8 -18.88 9.82 -20.77
CA ASN A 8 -18.52 9.46 -19.40
C ASN A 8 -17.19 8.71 -19.38
N LYS A 9 -16.19 9.31 -18.71
CA LYS A 9 -14.90 8.69 -18.39
C LYS A 9 -15.13 7.26 -17.86
N TYR A 10 -14.77 6.26 -18.66
CA TYR A 10 -14.87 4.87 -18.27
C TYR A 10 -13.89 4.62 -17.11
N LEU A 11 -14.42 4.41 -15.91
CA LEU A 11 -13.67 3.75 -14.86
C LEU A 11 -13.42 2.33 -15.34
N THR A 12 -12.19 2.05 -15.78
CA THR A 12 -11.79 0.70 -16.15
C THR A 12 -11.76 -0.14 -14.88
N TYR A 13 -12.76 -1.02 -14.73
CA TYR A 13 -12.79 -1.95 -13.62
C TYR A 13 -11.80 -3.09 -13.89
N PRO A 14 -10.84 -3.35 -13.00
CA PRO A 14 -9.94 -4.49 -13.15
C PRO A 14 -10.71 -5.82 -13.07
N THR A 15 -10.10 -6.89 -13.58
CA THR A 15 -10.66 -8.24 -13.43
C THR A 15 -10.71 -8.65 -11.96
N GLU A 16 -11.59 -9.59 -11.63
CA GLU A 16 -11.70 -10.15 -10.27
C GLU A 16 -10.37 -10.75 -9.80
N GLU A 17 -9.69 -11.51 -10.66
CA GLU A 17 -8.34 -12.05 -10.41
C GLU A 17 -7.32 -10.95 -10.05
N ALA A 18 -7.36 -9.82 -10.76
CA ALA A 18 -6.48 -8.69 -10.48
C ALA A 18 -6.84 -8.03 -9.14
N MET A 19 -8.13 -7.88 -8.83
CA MET A 19 -8.60 -7.35 -7.55
C MET A 19 -8.17 -8.22 -6.37
N GLU A 20 -8.29 -9.54 -6.49
CA GLU A 20 -7.82 -10.46 -5.46
C GLU A 20 -6.31 -10.36 -5.25
N CYS A 21 -5.54 -10.28 -6.34
CA CYS A 21 -4.09 -10.08 -6.26
C CYS A 21 -3.76 -8.76 -5.54
N PHE A 22 -4.39 -7.66 -5.92
CA PHE A 22 -4.16 -6.35 -5.30
C PHE A 22 -4.56 -6.31 -3.83
N SER A 23 -5.66 -6.97 -3.45
CA SER A 23 -6.04 -7.07 -2.04
C SER A 23 -4.99 -7.82 -1.24
N LYS A 24 -4.52 -8.98 -1.73
CA LYS A 24 -3.45 -9.74 -1.07
C LYS A 24 -2.17 -8.93 -0.95
N GLN A 25 -1.77 -8.22 -2.01
CA GLN A 25 -0.60 -7.34 -1.98
C GLN A 25 -0.74 -6.23 -0.93
N ARG A 26 -1.91 -5.56 -0.86
CA ARG A 26 -2.20 -4.53 0.14
C ARG A 26 -2.08 -5.09 1.55
N ASP A 27 -2.70 -6.23 1.81
CA ASP A 27 -2.75 -6.83 3.14
C ASP A 27 -1.34 -7.23 3.60
N MET A 28 -0.53 -7.81 2.70
CA MET A 28 0.86 -8.16 2.95
C MET A 28 1.73 -6.93 3.20
N VAL A 29 1.65 -5.88 2.37
CA VAL A 29 2.44 -4.67 2.57
C VAL A 29 2.05 -3.97 3.86
N THR A 30 0.75 -3.90 4.17
CA THR A 30 0.26 -3.32 5.42
C THR A 30 0.81 -4.08 6.63
N TYR A 31 0.79 -5.41 6.58
CA TYR A 31 1.40 -6.25 7.62
C TYR A 31 2.90 -5.97 7.78
N ILE A 32 3.66 -5.91 6.67
CA ILE A 32 5.10 -5.65 6.69
C ILE A 32 5.41 -4.28 7.27
N ILE A 33 4.69 -3.25 6.84
CA ILE A 33 4.86 -1.88 7.35
C ILE A 33 4.60 -1.83 8.86
N ARG A 34 3.59 -2.53 9.37
CA ARG A 34 3.26 -2.48 10.81
C ARG A 34 4.27 -3.22 11.68
N ASN A 35 4.79 -4.35 11.20
CA ASN A 35 5.55 -5.28 12.03
C ASN A 35 7.07 -5.28 11.76
N HIS A 36 7.48 -4.86 10.56
CA HIS A 36 8.85 -5.00 10.06
C HIS A 36 9.43 -3.70 9.51
N VAL A 37 8.91 -2.54 9.94
CA VAL A 37 9.35 -1.24 9.40
C VAL A 37 10.83 -0.92 9.62
N ASN A 38 11.41 -1.49 10.68
CA ASN A 38 12.80 -1.27 11.05
C ASN A 38 13.79 -2.13 10.25
N VAL A 39 13.29 -2.99 9.34
CA VAL A 39 14.15 -3.81 8.50
C VAL A 39 14.86 -2.92 7.47
N GLY A 40 16.19 -3.04 7.38
CA GLY A 40 16.99 -2.37 6.37
C GLY A 40 16.51 -2.74 4.97
N GLN A 41 16.44 -1.75 4.07
CA GLN A 41 15.92 -1.93 2.70
C GLN A 41 14.49 -2.49 2.64
N ILE A 42 13.58 -1.98 3.48
CA ILE A 42 12.19 -2.44 3.58
C ILE A 42 11.47 -2.62 2.22
N LYS A 43 11.76 -1.76 1.23
CA LYS A 43 11.21 -1.88 -0.11
C LYS A 43 11.61 -3.20 -0.78
N ASN A 44 12.88 -3.59 -0.68
CA ASN A 44 13.36 -4.85 -1.24
C ASN A 44 12.75 -6.03 -0.49
N TYR A 45 12.66 -5.94 0.84
CA TYR A 45 11.99 -6.95 1.66
C TYR A 45 10.52 -7.15 1.25
N MET A 46 9.77 -6.07 1.05
CA MET A 46 8.39 -6.13 0.53
C MET A 46 8.33 -6.81 -0.82
N LYS A 47 9.15 -6.39 -1.79
CA LYS A 47 9.17 -6.97 -3.14
C LYS A 47 9.44 -8.48 -3.08
N THR A 48 10.39 -8.92 -2.27
CA THR A 48 10.69 -10.35 -2.09
C THR A 48 9.46 -11.12 -1.59
N ILE A 49 8.76 -10.62 -0.57
CA ILE A 49 7.55 -11.28 -0.04
C ILE A 49 6.41 -11.26 -1.06
N LEU A 50 6.23 -10.16 -1.79
CA LEU A 50 5.19 -10.06 -2.82
C LEU A 50 5.46 -10.97 -4.03
N CYS A 51 6.73 -11.24 -4.35
CA CYS A 51 7.09 -12.21 -5.38
C CYS A 51 6.81 -13.65 -4.96
N THR A 52 6.90 -13.97 -3.67
CA THR A 52 6.71 -15.35 -3.18
C THR A 52 5.27 -15.68 -2.85
N VAL A 53 4.48 -14.71 -2.38
CA VAL A 53 3.13 -14.95 -1.85
C VAL A 53 2.02 -14.63 -2.86
N CYS A 54 2.25 -13.69 -3.78
CA CYS A 54 1.20 -13.25 -4.71
C CYS A 54 1.28 -13.99 -6.03
N ASP A 55 0.12 -14.44 -6.51
CA ASP A 55 -0.04 -14.99 -7.85
C ASP A 55 -0.45 -13.89 -8.83
N TYR A 56 0.24 -13.83 -9.97
CA TYR A 56 0.05 -12.83 -11.04
C TYR A 56 -0.54 -13.46 -12.30
N ASN A 57 -1.37 -14.51 -12.16
CA ASN A 57 -2.02 -15.19 -13.29
C ASN A 57 -2.91 -14.29 -14.16
N PHE A 58 -3.42 -13.18 -13.62
CA PHE A 58 -4.17 -12.19 -14.41
C PHE A 58 -3.32 -11.53 -15.51
N ILE A 59 -1.98 -11.58 -15.40
CA ILE A 59 -1.05 -11.12 -16.43
C ILE A 59 -0.76 -12.29 -17.37
N LYS A 60 -1.44 -12.29 -18.52
CA LYS A 60 -1.36 -13.35 -19.53
C LYS A 60 -0.18 -13.21 -20.51
N CYS A 61 0.38 -12.01 -20.65
CA CYS A 61 1.51 -11.77 -21.56
C CYS A 61 2.79 -12.38 -20.99
N LEU A 62 3.28 -13.47 -21.58
CA LEU A 62 4.46 -14.19 -21.08
C LEU A 62 5.77 -13.39 -21.23
N GLU A 63 5.92 -12.65 -22.34
CA GLU A 63 7.13 -11.88 -22.66
C GLU A 63 7.35 -10.73 -21.67
N HIS A 64 6.29 -9.99 -21.36
CA HIS A 64 6.37 -8.80 -20.52
C HIS A 64 5.95 -9.05 -19.07
N LYS A 65 5.53 -10.28 -18.71
CA LYS A 65 4.98 -10.60 -17.38
C LYS A 65 5.87 -10.10 -16.26
N ASN A 66 7.14 -10.47 -16.29
CA ASN A 66 8.09 -10.16 -15.23
C ASN A 66 8.37 -8.66 -15.12
N LEU A 67 8.44 -7.96 -16.26
CA LEU A 67 8.64 -6.52 -16.29
C LEU A 67 7.43 -5.80 -15.66
N ILE A 68 6.21 -6.19 -16.06
CA ILE A 68 4.97 -5.63 -15.53
C ILE A 68 4.88 -5.88 -14.02
N ILE A 69 5.14 -7.11 -13.57
CA ILE A 69 5.13 -7.46 -12.14
C ILE A 69 6.14 -6.60 -11.37
N ALA A 70 7.38 -6.49 -11.86
CA ALA A 70 8.43 -5.73 -11.20
C ALA A 70 8.07 -4.25 -11.04
N GLU A 71 7.53 -3.62 -12.10
CA GLU A 71 7.07 -2.23 -12.08
C GLU A 71 5.86 -2.03 -11.16
N MET A 72 4.88 -2.93 -11.22
CA MET A 72 3.70 -2.89 -10.36
C MET A 72 4.09 -2.98 -8.88
N GLN A 73 4.95 -3.93 -8.52
CA GLN A 73 5.44 -4.05 -7.15
C GLN A 73 6.23 -2.81 -6.71
N ASP A 74 7.00 -2.21 -7.61
CA ASP A 74 7.77 -1.00 -7.32
C ASP A 74 6.86 0.19 -6.98
N LEU A 75 5.86 0.42 -7.81
CA LEU A 75 4.84 1.45 -7.62
C LEU A 75 4.05 1.21 -6.34
N LEU A 76 3.62 -0.04 -6.11
CA LEU A 76 2.85 -0.42 -4.94
C LEU A 76 3.63 -0.16 -3.65
N CYS A 77 4.87 -0.65 -3.56
CA CYS A 77 5.71 -0.43 -2.38
C CYS A 77 5.94 1.08 -2.12
N ARG A 78 6.24 1.86 -3.17
CA ARG A 78 6.42 3.31 -3.07
C ARG A 78 5.15 4.00 -2.57
N PHE A 79 4.01 3.65 -3.14
CA PHE A 79 2.71 4.23 -2.78
C PHE A 79 2.37 3.99 -1.31
N PHE A 80 2.46 2.74 -0.84
CA PHE A 80 2.12 2.40 0.54
C PHE A 80 3.09 3.00 1.55
N LEU A 81 4.41 2.94 1.29
CA LEU A 81 5.39 3.57 2.17
C LEU A 81 5.19 5.08 2.26
N TYR A 82 4.99 5.74 1.12
CA TYR A 82 4.74 7.18 1.09
C TYR A 82 3.50 7.56 1.89
N ASN A 83 2.38 6.86 1.68
CA ASN A 83 1.13 7.13 2.38
C ASN A 83 1.24 6.87 3.87
N TRP A 84 1.91 5.78 4.27
CA TRP A 84 2.14 5.48 5.67
C TRP A 84 3.01 6.53 6.37
N CYS A 85 4.09 6.98 5.75
CA CYS A 85 4.92 8.08 6.25
C CYS A 85 4.12 9.38 6.34
N LYS A 86 3.33 9.70 5.30
CA LYS A 86 2.49 10.89 5.25
C LYS A 86 1.46 10.89 6.39
N ASP A 87 0.82 9.76 6.65
CA ASP A 87 -0.18 9.64 7.72
C ASP A 87 0.47 9.70 9.11
N THR A 88 1.61 9.04 9.30
CA THR A 88 2.40 9.17 10.54
C THR A 88 2.79 10.62 10.80
N ASN A 89 3.23 11.35 9.78
CA ASN A 89 3.58 12.76 9.90
C ASN A 89 2.38 13.66 10.24
N LYS A 90 1.18 13.35 9.71
CA LYS A 90 -0.05 14.05 10.11
C LYS A 90 -0.38 13.83 11.58
N ILE A 91 -0.13 12.62 12.10
CA ILE A 91 -0.31 12.29 13.53
C ILE A 91 0.67 13.11 14.38
N ILE A 92 1.96 13.12 14.03
CA ILE A 92 2.98 13.90 14.74
C ILE A 92 2.62 15.41 14.78
N LYS A 93 2.04 15.93 13.71
CA LYS A 93 1.59 17.33 13.61
C LYS A 93 0.26 17.61 14.29
N GLY A 94 -0.45 16.60 14.79
CA GLY A 94 -1.79 16.75 15.36
C GLY A 94 -2.91 17.00 14.36
N ILE A 95 -2.62 16.95 13.05
CA ILE A 95 -3.63 17.10 11.99
C ILE A 95 -4.58 15.89 12.01
N ARG A 96 -4.07 14.71 12.39
CA ARG A 96 -4.84 13.48 12.55
C ARG A 96 -4.71 12.98 13.98
N THR A 97 -5.83 12.80 14.66
CA THR A 97 -5.90 12.35 16.07
C THR A 97 -6.16 10.85 16.21
N HIS A 98 -6.58 10.19 15.13
CA HIS A 98 -6.77 8.76 15.05
C HIS A 98 -5.55 8.09 14.42
N TYR A 99 -5.06 7.04 15.08
CA TYR A 99 -4.01 6.16 14.57
C TYR A 99 -4.53 4.72 14.52
N GLU A 100 -3.91 3.90 13.68
CA GLU A 100 -4.21 2.47 13.60
C GLU A 100 -3.78 1.78 14.92
N VAL A 101 -4.72 1.14 15.61
CA VAL A 101 -4.50 0.56 16.96
C VAL A 101 -3.38 -0.50 16.98
N ASN A 102 -3.09 -1.12 15.84
CA ASN A 102 -2.05 -2.14 15.68
C ASN A 102 -0.77 -1.63 14.99
N ASP A 103 -0.58 -0.31 14.90
CA ASP A 103 0.62 0.31 14.35
C ASP A 103 1.42 1.01 15.45
N ARG A 104 2.44 0.31 15.96
CA ARG A 104 3.27 0.78 17.08
C ARG A 104 3.98 2.11 16.77
N VAL A 105 4.35 2.37 15.53
CA VAL A 105 5.01 3.64 15.17
C VAL A 105 4.01 4.79 15.22
N GLN A 106 2.82 4.59 14.67
CA GLN A 106 1.77 5.60 14.73
C GLN A 106 1.30 5.87 16.17
N GLU A 107 1.27 4.84 17.01
CA GLU A 107 1.01 5.01 18.45
C GLU A 107 2.09 5.89 19.11
N ILE A 108 3.37 5.60 18.89
CA ILE A 108 4.48 6.40 19.41
C ILE A 108 4.40 7.85 18.89
N ALA A 109 4.08 8.04 17.62
CA ALA A 109 3.89 9.35 17.02
C ALA A 109 2.77 10.15 17.71
N HIS A 110 1.66 9.51 18.05
CA HIS A 110 0.55 10.13 18.77
C HIS A 110 0.93 10.49 20.20
N GLN A 111 1.62 9.58 20.90
CA GLN A 111 2.13 9.83 22.24
C GLN A 111 3.10 11.02 22.26
N TYR A 112 3.97 11.14 21.25
CA TYR A 112 4.88 12.27 21.08
C TYR A 112 4.12 13.59 20.94
N TYR A 113 3.12 13.64 20.05
CA TYR A 113 2.27 14.82 19.88
C TYR A 113 1.59 15.25 21.19
N LYS A 114 0.98 14.29 21.91
CA LYS A 114 0.35 14.54 23.22
C LYS A 114 1.32 15.11 24.26
N LYS A 115 2.57 14.63 24.30
CA LYS A 115 3.60 15.14 25.23
C LYS A 115 4.02 16.56 24.87
N ARG A 116 4.16 16.88 23.58
CA ARG A 116 4.55 18.21 23.11
C ARG A 116 3.51 19.28 23.47
N ASN A 117 2.22 18.98 23.34
CA ASN A 117 1.15 19.95 23.61
C ASN A 117 0.74 20.09 25.08
N LYS A 118 1.31 19.28 25.98
CA LYS A 118 1.14 19.45 27.44
C LYS A 118 2.19 20.39 28.06
N LYS A 119 3.15 20.86 27.27
CA LYS A 119 4.06 21.95 27.60
C LYS A 119 3.52 23.25 27.02
#